data_AF-A0A8S3UFZ0-F1
#
_entry.id   AF-A0A8S3UFZ0-F1
#
_cell.length_a   1.000
_cell.length_b   1.000
_cell.length_c   1.000
_cell.angle_alpha   90.00
_cell.angle_beta   90.00
_cell.angle_gamma   90.00
#
_symmetry.space_group_name_H-M   'P 1'
#
loop_
_entity.id
_entity.type
_entity.pdbx_description
1 polymer ?
#
loop_
_entity_poly.entity_id
_entity_poly.type
_entity_poly.pdbx_seq_one_letter_code
_entity_poly.pdbx_strand_id
1 'polypeptide(L)'
;MNNTSDHHPIKMKILYGISNDADCKNLTKDCTNRAVKWDKVDIDLYVAITNEQSDSILNMPLETLEQATSVLEQVHGFLNDAAATCAANKPRYNAKPKLNVWSPDIKLALDEMRKYYAQWVKQGKIKDPENNIYQQRLRTKKEFRRQVRIENAKVKDTEKQRIMETRTKDTKLFHQLVKINRKNRGNAIMDLHVGDICMSGEQNVMEGFKQHFRNLATPEESTVLENRQYHQQVEYEIVLITEMVKDKNIPPAH
;
A
#
# COMPACT_ATOMS: atom_id res chain seq x y z
N MET A 1 -13.43 27.35 -21.37
CA MET A 1 -13.92 28.38 -20.44
C MET A 1 -13.55 27.94 -19.04
N ASN A 2 -12.56 28.59 -18.42
CA ASN A 2 -12.14 28.24 -17.06
C ASN A 2 -13.17 28.81 -16.09
N ASN A 3 -13.96 27.93 -15.49
CA ASN A 3 -14.92 28.29 -14.45
C ASN A 3 -14.13 28.82 -13.25
N THR A 4 -14.32 30.09 -12.89
CA THR A 4 -13.77 30.71 -11.67
C THR A 4 -14.67 30.50 -10.45
N SER A 5 -15.81 29.80 -10.62
CA SER A 5 -16.69 29.44 -9.51
C SER A 5 -16.08 28.33 -8.67
N ASP A 6 -16.07 28.54 -7.35
CA ASP A 6 -15.72 27.53 -6.36
C ASP A 6 -16.78 26.41 -6.25
N HIS A 7 -17.93 26.55 -6.93
CA HIS A 7 -19.04 25.60 -6.95
C HIS A 7 -19.22 24.87 -8.28
N HIS A 8 -19.63 23.60 -8.23
CA HIS A 8 -20.13 22.89 -9.41
C HIS A 8 -21.33 23.67 -9.99
N PRO A 9 -21.41 23.88 -11.32
CA PRO A 9 -22.50 24.64 -11.92
C PRO A 9 -23.86 24.05 -11.55
N ILE A 10 -24.75 24.90 -11.05
CA ILE A 10 -26.16 24.59 -10.78
C ILE A 10 -27.01 25.63 -11.50
N LYS A 11 -28.15 25.20 -12.05
CA LYS A 11 -29.12 26.09 -12.67
C LYS A 11 -30.18 26.47 -11.65
N MET A 12 -30.27 27.76 -11.32
CA MET A 12 -31.23 28.28 -10.36
C MET A 12 -31.99 29.46 -10.99
N LYS A 13 -33.29 29.59 -10.69
CA LYS A 13 -34.15 30.64 -11.22
C LYS A 13 -34.68 31.51 -10.08
N ILE A 14 -34.05 32.65 -9.85
CA ILE A 14 -34.52 33.62 -8.84
C ILE A 14 -35.49 34.59 -9.54
N LEU A 15 -36.69 34.74 -8.98
CA LEU A 15 -37.68 35.71 -9.44
C LEU A 15 -37.50 36.99 -8.62
N TYR A 16 -37.25 38.12 -9.29
CA TYR A 16 -37.06 39.42 -8.65
C TYR A 16 -38.08 40.43 -9.20
N GLY A 17 -38.79 41.12 -8.31
CA GLY A 17 -39.63 42.26 -8.65
C GLY A 17 -38.78 43.53 -8.59
N ILE A 18 -38.64 44.25 -9.71
CA ILE A 18 -37.81 45.45 -9.74
C ILE A 18 -38.54 46.58 -9.00
N SER A 19 -38.12 46.87 -7.76
CA SER A 19 -38.25 48.22 -7.19
C SER A 19 -37.04 49.04 -7.62
N ASN A 20 -37.29 50.24 -8.14
CA ASN A 20 -36.28 51.21 -8.60
C ASN A 20 -35.52 51.77 -7.39
N ASP A 21 -34.53 51.06 -6.87
CA ASP A 21 -33.59 51.64 -5.90
C ASP A 21 -32.17 51.71 -6.48
N ALA A 22 -31.75 52.95 -6.66
CA ALA A 22 -30.42 53.34 -7.09
C ALA A 22 -29.49 53.36 -5.88
N ASP A 23 -29.06 52.20 -5.39
CA ASP A 23 -27.86 52.12 -4.54
C ASP A 23 -27.33 50.68 -4.45
N CYS A 24 -26.32 50.38 -5.25
CA CYS A 24 -25.58 49.13 -5.19
C CYS A 24 -24.08 49.44 -5.31
N LYS A 25 -23.52 50.06 -4.27
CA LYS A 25 -22.07 50.10 -4.08
C LYS A 25 -21.76 49.74 -2.63
N ASN A 26 -20.92 48.73 -2.47
CA ASN A 26 -20.33 48.22 -1.23
C ASN A 26 -21.07 47.06 -0.56
N LEU A 27 -21.01 45.89 -1.20
CA LEU A 27 -21.14 44.60 -0.51
C LEU A 27 -19.86 43.80 -0.75
N THR A 28 -18.87 44.02 0.10
CA THR A 28 -17.73 43.10 0.28
C THR A 28 -17.71 42.70 1.73
N LYS A 29 -18.16 41.49 2.02
CA LYS A 29 -17.98 40.84 3.31
C LYS A 29 -17.14 39.59 3.12
N ASP A 30 -16.18 39.43 4.02
CA ASP A 30 -15.22 38.33 4.05
C ASP A 30 -15.93 36.98 4.16
N CYS A 31 -16.08 36.30 3.02
CA CYS A 31 -16.35 34.87 3.00
C CYS A 31 -15.01 34.16 3.15
N THR A 32 -14.82 33.41 4.24
CA THR A 32 -13.67 32.52 4.39
C THR A 32 -13.80 31.38 3.36
N ASN A 33 -13.27 31.61 2.16
CA ASN A 33 -13.33 30.67 1.05
C ASN A 33 -12.60 29.38 1.42
N ARG A 34 -13.35 28.32 1.71
CA ARG A 34 -12.80 26.96 1.77
C ARG A 34 -12.88 26.38 0.37
N ALA A 35 -11.76 26.45 -0.36
CA ALA A 35 -11.65 25.84 -1.69
C ALA A 35 -12.09 24.36 -1.66
N VAL A 36 -13.19 24.04 -2.34
CA VAL A 36 -13.76 22.69 -2.40
C VAL A 36 -12.98 21.86 -3.42
N LYS A 37 -12.51 20.67 -3.01
CA LYS A 37 -11.84 19.72 -3.92
C LYS A 37 -12.88 18.83 -4.60
N TRP A 38 -13.41 19.29 -5.73
CA TRP A 38 -14.51 18.65 -6.47
C TRP A 38 -14.29 17.17 -6.83
N ASP A 39 -13.05 16.74 -7.10
CA ASP A 39 -12.70 15.31 -7.32
C ASP A 39 -13.11 14.38 -6.15
N LYS A 40 -13.31 14.97 -4.96
CA LYS A 40 -13.60 14.25 -3.72
C LYS A 40 -15.06 14.36 -3.30
N VAL A 41 -15.86 15.14 -4.02
CA VAL A 41 -17.30 15.33 -3.78
C VAL A 41 -18.07 14.22 -4.52
N ASP A 42 -19.21 13.83 -3.97
CA ASP A 42 -20.21 13.02 -4.68
C ASP A 42 -21.18 14.00 -5.36
N ILE A 43 -21.07 14.10 -6.70
CA ILE A 43 -21.76 15.14 -7.47
C ILE A 43 -23.28 14.91 -7.46
N ASP A 44 -23.72 13.64 -7.54
CA ASP A 44 -25.15 13.31 -7.58
C ASP A 44 -25.82 13.64 -6.25
N LEU A 45 -25.14 13.33 -5.13
CA LEU A 45 -25.61 13.71 -3.79
C LEU A 45 -25.61 15.23 -3.60
N TYR A 46 -24.59 15.92 -4.11
CA TYR A 46 -24.52 17.39 -4.06
C TYR A 46 -25.69 18.01 -4.80
N VAL A 47 -25.97 17.58 -6.04
CA VAL A 47 -27.11 18.08 -6.82
C VAL A 47 -28.43 17.83 -6.11
N ALA A 48 -28.63 16.64 -5.55
CA ALA A 48 -29.84 16.30 -4.80
C ALA A 48 -30.08 17.24 -3.61
N ILE A 49 -29.07 17.45 -2.75
CA ILE A 49 -29.15 18.35 -1.59
C ILE A 49 -29.41 19.79 -2.05
N THR A 50 -28.69 20.25 -3.07
CA THR A 50 -28.85 21.63 -3.55
C THR A 50 -30.21 21.87 -4.19
N ASN A 51 -30.79 20.89 -4.87
CA ASN A 51 -32.13 21.01 -5.44
C ASN A 51 -33.19 21.07 -4.33
N GLU A 52 -33.12 20.18 -3.34
CA GLU A 52 -34.03 20.15 -2.18
C GLU A 52 -34.01 21.47 -1.41
N GLN A 53 -32.82 22.03 -1.18
CA GLN A 53 -32.68 23.30 -0.47
C GLN A 53 -33.05 24.50 -1.35
N SER A 54 -32.84 24.42 -2.67
CA SER A 54 -33.21 25.49 -3.59
C SER A 54 -34.73 25.70 -3.68
N ASP A 55 -35.53 24.63 -3.58
CA ASP A 55 -37.00 24.73 -3.64
C ASP A 55 -37.58 25.64 -2.54
N SER A 56 -36.90 25.73 -1.39
CA SER A 56 -37.28 26.63 -0.30
C SER A 56 -37.00 28.11 -0.57
N ILE A 57 -36.03 28.40 -1.45
CA ILE A 57 -35.55 29.76 -1.77
C ILE A 57 -36.17 30.28 -3.08
N LEU A 58 -36.48 29.37 -4.02
CA LEU A 58 -37.00 29.69 -5.37
C LEU A 58 -38.36 30.42 -5.37
N ASN A 59 -39.09 30.39 -4.26
CA ASN A 59 -40.44 30.97 -4.15
C ASN A 59 -40.54 32.19 -3.23
N MET A 60 -39.41 32.72 -2.73
CA MET A 60 -39.44 33.94 -1.91
C MET A 60 -39.64 35.17 -2.80
N PRO A 61 -40.72 35.98 -2.59
CA PRO A 61 -40.83 37.26 -3.26
C PRO A 61 -39.72 38.18 -2.75
N LEU A 62 -38.91 38.70 -3.68
CA LEU A 62 -37.84 39.65 -3.38
C LEU A 62 -38.32 41.03 -3.80
N GLU A 63 -38.59 41.88 -2.79
CA GLU A 63 -39.09 43.24 -2.95
C GLU A 63 -38.01 44.28 -2.65
N THR A 64 -36.98 43.92 -1.87
CA THR A 64 -35.88 44.83 -1.49
C THR A 64 -34.50 44.27 -1.77
N LEU A 65 -33.51 45.16 -1.91
CA LEU A 65 -32.11 44.78 -2.10
C LEU A 65 -31.53 44.01 -0.90
N GLU A 66 -31.96 44.34 0.32
CA GLU A 66 -31.56 43.62 1.53
C GLU A 66 -32.05 42.17 1.52
N GLN A 67 -33.27 41.93 1.05
CA GLN A 67 -33.81 40.58 0.87
C GLN A 67 -33.02 39.80 -0.20
N ALA A 68 -32.67 40.45 -1.31
CA ALA A 68 -31.84 39.82 -2.35
C ALA A 68 -30.44 39.44 -1.82
N THR A 69 -29.83 40.32 -1.02
CA THR A 69 -28.52 40.08 -0.39
C THR A 69 -28.62 38.92 0.61
N SER A 70 -29.66 38.90 1.45
CA SER A 70 -29.89 37.80 2.39
C SER A 70 -30.10 36.47 1.68
N VAL A 71 -30.84 36.45 0.58
CA VAL A 71 -31.03 35.24 -0.23
C VAL A 71 -29.72 34.77 -0.85
N LEU A 72 -28.87 35.68 -1.35
CA LEU A 72 -27.55 35.31 -1.87
C LEU A 72 -26.63 34.74 -0.77
N GLU A 73 -26.67 35.28 0.44
CA GLU A 73 -25.95 34.73 1.60
C GLU A 73 -26.47 33.34 1.98
N GLN A 74 -27.80 33.14 1.99
CA GLN A 74 -28.41 31.84 2.23
C GLN A 74 -28.03 30.83 1.15
N VAL A 75 -28.04 31.26 -0.12
CA VAL A 75 -27.57 30.47 -1.26
C VAL A 75 -26.14 30.01 -1.05
N HIS A 76 -25.25 30.94 -0.72
CA HIS A 76 -23.86 30.62 -0.49
C HIS A 76 -23.68 29.68 0.71
N GLY A 77 -24.43 29.89 1.79
CA GLY A 77 -24.42 29.04 2.98
C GLY A 77 -24.80 27.60 2.67
N PHE A 78 -25.94 27.37 2.03
CA PHE A 78 -26.42 26.02 1.75
C PHE A 78 -25.53 25.29 0.72
N LEU A 79 -24.99 26.00 -0.28
CA LEU A 79 -24.05 25.42 -1.24
C LEU A 79 -22.76 24.93 -0.54
N ASN A 80 -22.26 25.69 0.43
CA ASN A 80 -21.10 25.29 1.24
C ASN A 80 -21.41 24.09 2.14
N ASP A 81 -22.58 24.06 2.77
CA ASP A 81 -23.01 22.95 3.63
C ASP A 81 -23.23 21.65 2.84
N ALA A 82 -23.83 21.76 1.65
CA ALA A 82 -23.99 20.65 0.73
C ALA A 82 -22.62 20.09 0.29
N ALA A 83 -21.68 20.96 -0.08
CA ALA A 83 -20.33 20.56 -0.46
C ALA A 83 -19.57 19.87 0.70
N ALA A 84 -19.69 20.40 1.91
CA ALA A 84 -19.07 19.82 3.12
C ALA A 84 -19.64 18.44 3.45
N THR A 85 -20.96 18.29 3.38
CA THR A 85 -21.69 17.02 3.64
C THR A 85 -21.28 15.95 2.62
N CYS A 86 -21.23 16.31 1.35
CA CYS A 86 -20.85 15.39 0.28
C CYS A 86 -19.36 14.98 0.33
N ALA A 87 -18.49 15.86 0.84
CA ALA A 87 -17.07 15.55 1.03
C ALA A 87 -16.78 14.64 2.25
N ALA A 88 -17.72 14.53 3.19
CA ALA A 88 -17.60 13.71 4.40
C ALA A 88 -18.00 12.24 4.17
N ASN A 89 -18.87 11.96 3.20
CA ASN A 89 -19.46 10.62 2.99
C ASN A 89 -18.57 9.61 2.23
N LYS A 90 -17.41 10.01 1.69
CA LYS A 90 -16.46 9.02 1.15
C LYS A 90 -15.76 8.30 2.31
N PRO A 91 -15.81 6.95 2.39
CA PRO A 91 -15.15 6.20 3.46
C PRO A 91 -13.65 6.50 3.47
N ARG A 92 -13.19 7.25 4.47
CA ARG A 92 -11.77 7.62 4.61
C ARG A 92 -11.01 6.50 5.30
N TYR A 93 -10.07 5.89 4.58
CA TYR A 93 -9.04 5.06 5.20
C TYR A 93 -7.98 5.99 5.81
N ASN A 94 -8.17 6.38 7.08
CA ASN A 94 -7.34 7.37 7.77
C ASN A 94 -5.92 6.89 8.14
N ALA A 95 -5.58 5.63 7.92
CA ALA A 95 -4.24 5.13 8.17
C ALA A 95 -3.38 5.24 6.90
N LYS A 96 -2.52 6.27 6.80
CA LYS A 96 -1.34 6.13 5.92
C LYS A 96 -0.46 5.05 6.54
N PRO A 97 -0.17 3.94 5.83
CA PRO A 97 0.74 2.95 6.39
C PRO A 97 2.11 3.62 6.54
N LYS A 98 2.69 3.56 7.75
CA LYS A 98 4.09 3.95 7.98
C LYS A 98 4.96 2.89 7.29
N LEU A 99 5.25 3.10 6.02
CA LEU A 99 6.07 2.20 5.21
C LEU A 99 7.49 2.73 5.17
N ASN A 100 8.45 1.85 5.45
CA ASN A 100 9.88 2.13 5.30
C ASN A 100 10.36 1.96 3.85
N VAL A 101 9.53 1.40 2.98
CA VAL A 101 9.82 1.10 1.57
C VAL A 101 8.64 1.49 0.68
N TRP A 102 8.93 1.96 -0.52
CA TRP A 102 7.92 2.40 -1.48
C TRP A 102 8.30 1.94 -2.89
N SER A 103 7.34 1.33 -3.60
CA SER A 103 7.48 0.92 -5.00
C SER A 103 6.15 1.08 -5.74
N PRO A 104 6.14 1.10 -7.09
CA PRO A 104 4.92 1.09 -7.88
C PRO A 104 3.99 -0.09 -7.54
N ASP A 105 4.56 -1.27 -7.29
CA ASP A 105 3.80 -2.48 -6.93
C ASP A 105 3.10 -2.33 -5.56
N ILE A 106 3.78 -1.72 -4.59
CA ILE A 106 3.19 -1.40 -3.29
C ILE A 106 2.02 -0.41 -3.46
N LYS A 107 2.17 0.58 -4.34
CA LYS A 107 1.11 1.56 -4.62
C LYS A 107 -0.12 0.87 -5.21
N LEU A 108 0.06 0.04 -6.24
CA LEU A 108 -1.03 -0.72 -6.87
C LEU A 108 -1.75 -1.61 -5.84
N ALA A 109 -0.99 -2.39 -5.06
CA ALA A 109 -1.57 -3.26 -4.03
C ALA A 109 -2.28 -2.47 -2.93
N LEU A 110 -1.80 -1.28 -2.57
CA LEU A 110 -2.44 -0.39 -1.59
C LEU A 110 -3.77 0.15 -2.11
N ASP A 111 -3.81 0.57 -3.38
CA ASP A 111 -5.02 1.12 -4.01
C ASP A 111 -6.09 0.03 -4.15
N GLU A 112 -5.72 -1.19 -4.54
CA GLU A 112 -6.64 -2.34 -4.54
C GLU A 112 -7.16 -2.69 -3.14
N MET A 113 -6.27 -2.74 -2.13
CA MET A 113 -6.68 -3.01 -0.74
C MET A 113 -7.69 -1.95 -0.25
N ARG A 114 -7.49 -0.68 -0.61
CA ARG A 114 -8.42 0.40 -0.27
C ARG A 114 -9.75 0.29 -1.00
N LYS A 115 -9.73 -0.07 -2.29
CA LYS A 115 -10.93 -0.28 -3.12
C LYS A 115 -11.83 -1.36 -2.49
N TYR A 116 -11.29 -2.54 -2.20
CA TYR A 116 -12.09 -3.62 -1.61
C TYR A 116 -12.48 -3.35 -0.16
N TYR A 117 -11.66 -2.61 0.60
CA TYR A 117 -12.08 -2.13 1.92
C TYR A 117 -13.30 -1.20 1.83
N ALA A 118 -13.30 -0.24 0.89
CA ALA A 118 -14.43 0.66 0.69
C ALA A 118 -15.70 -0.09 0.27
N GLN A 119 -15.59 -1.06 -0.64
CA GLN A 119 -16.72 -1.91 -1.03
C GLN A 119 -17.26 -2.73 0.14
N TRP A 120 -16.39 -3.32 0.95
CA TRP A 120 -16.79 -4.08 2.14
C TRP A 120 -17.50 -3.20 3.18
N VAL A 121 -17.05 -1.96 3.36
CA VAL A 121 -17.73 -0.96 4.21
C VAL A 121 -19.11 -0.61 3.65
N LYS A 122 -19.24 -0.39 2.34
CA LYS A 122 -20.54 -0.13 1.69
C LYS A 122 -21.53 -1.27 1.87
N GLN A 123 -21.06 -2.52 1.93
CA GLN A 123 -21.90 -3.70 2.20
C GLN A 123 -22.19 -3.93 3.69
N GLY A 124 -21.94 -2.97 4.57
CA GLY A 124 -22.23 -3.13 6.01
C GLY A 124 -21.23 -4.01 6.76
N LYS A 125 -20.04 -4.26 6.19
CA LYS A 125 -18.94 -5.01 6.82
C LYS A 125 -19.28 -6.48 7.15
N ILE A 126 -20.11 -7.13 6.33
CA ILE A 126 -20.47 -8.54 6.46
C ILE A 126 -19.21 -9.42 6.47
N LYS A 127 -19.10 -10.33 7.45
CA LYS A 127 -17.94 -11.22 7.65
C LYS A 127 -18.28 -12.68 7.32
N ASP A 128 -18.93 -12.87 6.18
CA ASP A 128 -19.31 -14.20 5.70
C ASP A 128 -18.17 -14.77 4.83
N PRO A 129 -17.70 -16.00 5.10
CA PRO A 129 -16.74 -16.70 4.23
C PRO A 129 -17.17 -16.80 2.77
N GLU A 130 -18.48 -16.86 2.49
CA GLU A 130 -19.02 -16.95 1.13
C GLU A 130 -19.13 -15.58 0.44
N ASN A 131 -18.96 -14.48 1.20
CA ASN A 131 -18.98 -13.13 0.63
C ASN A 131 -17.69 -12.86 -0.16
N ASN A 132 -17.83 -12.74 -1.48
CA ASN A 132 -16.73 -12.47 -2.41
C ASN A 132 -15.95 -11.19 -2.05
N ILE A 133 -16.62 -10.10 -1.67
CA ILE A 133 -15.96 -8.83 -1.31
C ILE A 133 -15.12 -8.99 -0.03
N TYR A 134 -15.63 -9.74 0.96
CA TYR A 134 -14.88 -10.03 2.18
C TYR A 134 -13.64 -10.87 1.89
N GLN A 135 -13.75 -11.90 1.05
CA GLN A 135 -12.62 -12.73 0.60
C GLN A 135 -11.58 -11.91 -0.19
N GLN A 136 -12.03 -11.06 -1.12
CA GLN A 136 -11.14 -10.19 -1.89
C GLN A 136 -10.41 -9.17 -1.01
N ARG A 137 -11.08 -8.62 0.00
CA ARG A 137 -10.42 -7.78 1.02
C ARG A 137 -9.30 -8.53 1.75
N LEU A 138 -9.53 -9.79 2.14
CA LEU A 138 -8.50 -10.59 2.81
C LEU A 138 -7.32 -10.88 1.88
N ARG A 139 -7.60 -11.24 0.63
CA ARG A 139 -6.59 -11.51 -0.41
C ARG A 139 -5.74 -10.28 -0.69
N THR A 140 -6.35 -9.14 -1.00
CA THR A 140 -5.64 -7.88 -1.29
C THR A 140 -4.83 -7.36 -0.09
N LYS A 141 -5.32 -7.54 1.14
CA LYS A 141 -4.54 -7.25 2.35
C LYS A 141 -3.30 -8.15 2.48
N LYS A 142 -3.43 -9.44 2.17
CA LYS A 142 -2.30 -10.39 2.18
C LYS A 142 -1.29 -10.03 1.09
N GLU A 143 -1.77 -9.65 -0.09
CA GLU A 143 -0.94 -9.23 -1.22
C GLU A 143 -0.16 -7.96 -0.93
N PHE A 144 -0.80 -6.93 -0.37
CA PHE A 144 -0.11 -5.71 0.07
C PHE A 144 1.02 -6.02 1.05
N ARG A 145 0.80 -6.89 2.04
CA ARG A 145 1.85 -7.35 2.97
C ARG A 145 2.94 -8.16 2.28
N ARG A 146 2.62 -8.88 1.20
CA ARG A 146 3.61 -9.63 0.40
C ARG A 146 4.51 -8.65 -0.34
N GLN A 147 3.95 -7.67 -1.05
CA GLN A 147 4.72 -6.67 -1.79
C GLN A 147 5.65 -5.86 -0.88
N VAL A 148 5.16 -5.44 0.29
CA VAL A 148 6.00 -4.77 1.29
C VAL A 148 7.15 -5.66 1.75
N ARG A 149 6.95 -6.97 1.94
CA ARG A 149 8.03 -7.89 2.33
C ARG A 149 9.06 -8.07 1.21
N ILE A 150 8.61 -8.20 -0.04
CA ILE A 150 9.49 -8.33 -1.21
C ILE A 150 10.39 -7.10 -1.34
N GLU A 151 9.84 -5.89 -1.28
CA GLU A 151 10.64 -4.67 -1.38
C GLU A 151 11.61 -4.49 -0.21
N ASN A 152 11.19 -4.82 1.01
CA ASN A 152 12.12 -4.84 2.15
C ASN A 152 13.26 -5.85 1.93
N ALA A 153 13.00 -7.01 1.33
CA ALA A 153 14.04 -7.98 1.00
C ALA A 153 15.01 -7.42 -0.05
N LYS A 154 14.51 -6.80 -1.13
CA LYS A 154 15.35 -6.14 -2.14
C LYS A 154 16.25 -5.05 -1.55
N VAL A 155 15.72 -4.22 -0.65
CA VAL A 155 16.52 -3.20 0.05
C VAL A 155 17.61 -3.84 0.91
N LYS A 156 17.31 -4.94 1.61
CA LYS A 156 18.32 -5.68 2.38
C LYS A 156 19.38 -6.32 1.50
N ASP A 157 19.00 -6.88 0.36
CA ASP A 157 19.93 -7.51 -0.58
C ASP A 157 20.86 -6.49 -1.22
N THR A 158 20.35 -5.32 -1.61
CA THR A 158 21.18 -4.22 -2.12
C THR A 158 22.13 -3.67 -1.04
N GLU A 159 21.68 -3.57 0.21
CA GLU A 159 22.56 -3.21 1.33
C GLU A 159 23.66 -4.25 1.57
N LYS A 160 23.32 -5.55 1.50
CA LYS A 160 24.28 -6.65 1.60
C LYS A 160 25.31 -6.59 0.46
N GLN A 161 24.88 -6.36 -0.78
CA GLN A 161 25.79 -6.20 -1.93
C GLN A 161 26.73 -5.02 -1.71
N ARG A 162 26.21 -3.87 -1.25
CA ARG A 162 27.03 -2.70 -0.93
C ARG A 162 28.08 -2.98 0.15
N ILE A 163 27.75 -3.77 1.18
CA ILE A 163 28.70 -4.22 2.19
C ILE A 163 29.80 -5.09 1.56
N MET A 164 29.41 -6.03 0.69
CA MET A 164 30.36 -6.92 0.01
C MET A 164 31.32 -6.17 -0.93
N GLU A 165 30.81 -5.16 -1.65
CA GLU A 165 31.61 -4.33 -2.57
C GLU A 165 32.57 -3.37 -1.84
N THR A 166 32.15 -2.85 -0.68
CA THR A 166 32.97 -1.93 0.12
C THR A 166 34.05 -2.64 0.94
N ARG A 167 33.91 -3.96 1.17
CA ARG A 167 34.87 -4.79 1.90
C ARG A 167 36.31 -4.65 1.42
N THR A 168 36.53 -4.50 0.12
CA THR A 168 37.87 -4.45 -0.48
C THR A 168 38.33 -3.04 -0.84
N LYS A 169 37.44 -2.04 -0.85
CA LYS A 169 37.71 -0.68 -1.33
C LYS A 169 37.82 0.36 -0.21
N ASP A 170 36.97 0.26 0.82
CA ASP A 170 36.93 1.23 1.92
C ASP A 170 36.54 0.54 3.23
N THR A 171 37.56 0.23 4.03
CA THR A 171 37.42 -0.47 5.31
C THR A 171 36.61 0.32 6.33
N LYS A 172 36.69 1.66 6.31
CA LYS A 172 35.96 2.53 7.25
C LYS A 172 34.48 2.53 6.94
N LEU A 173 34.13 2.69 5.66
CA LEU A 173 32.74 2.60 5.18
C LEU A 173 32.16 1.19 5.40
N PHE A 174 32.95 0.15 5.17
CA PHE A 174 32.55 -1.23 5.44
C PHE A 174 32.15 -1.43 6.93
N HIS A 175 33.00 -1.03 7.87
CA HIS A 175 32.69 -1.15 9.30
C HIS A 175 31.48 -0.31 9.71
N GLN A 176 31.30 0.87 9.11
CA GLN A 176 30.12 1.72 9.34
C GLN A 176 28.83 1.03 8.86
N LEU A 177 28.83 0.47 7.63
CA LEU A 177 27.68 -0.25 7.07
C LEU A 177 27.34 -1.50 7.89
N VAL A 178 28.35 -2.28 8.30
CA VAL A 178 28.16 -3.44 9.19
C VAL A 178 27.55 -3.02 10.54
N LYS A 179 27.99 -1.90 11.12
CA LYS A 179 27.46 -1.41 12.40
C LYS A 179 26.00 -0.95 12.27
N ILE A 180 25.61 -0.32 11.16
CA ILE A 180 24.23 0.08 10.88
C ILE A 180 23.34 -1.15 10.73
N ASN A 181 23.78 -2.15 9.95
CA ASN A 181 23.02 -3.39 9.73
C ASN A 181 22.82 -4.20 11.04
N ARG A 182 23.81 -4.17 11.93
CA ARG A 182 23.76 -4.81 13.26
C ARG A 182 22.75 -4.19 14.24
N LYS A 183 22.24 -2.96 14.03
CA LYS A 183 21.33 -2.30 14.98
C LYS A 183 19.96 -2.99 15.10
N ASN A 184 19.61 -3.87 14.16
CA ASN A 184 18.39 -4.68 14.22
C ASN A 184 18.63 -6.01 14.94
N ARG A 185 19.13 -5.99 16.19
CA ARG A 185 19.16 -7.18 17.06
C ARG A 185 17.72 -7.54 17.47
N GLY A 186 16.99 -8.15 16.55
CA GLY A 186 15.83 -8.96 16.91
C GLY A 186 16.34 -10.17 17.69
N ASN A 187 15.65 -10.45 18.79
CA ASN A 187 15.74 -11.61 19.69
C ASN A 187 16.84 -12.63 19.37
N ALA A 188 17.77 -12.81 20.30
CA ALA A 188 18.71 -13.92 20.25
C ALA A 188 17.94 -15.23 20.08
N ILE A 189 18.36 -16.03 19.10
CA ILE A 189 17.85 -17.39 18.92
C ILE A 189 18.30 -18.17 20.15
N MET A 190 17.35 -18.54 21.00
CA MET A 190 17.64 -19.26 22.24
C MET A 190 17.74 -20.76 22.02
N ASP A 191 17.14 -21.28 20.94
CA ASP A 191 17.13 -22.71 20.63
C ASP A 191 17.49 -22.92 19.15
N LEU A 192 18.46 -23.80 18.91
CA LEU A 192 18.92 -24.20 17.58
C LEU A 192 18.83 -25.72 17.46
N HIS A 193 18.10 -26.19 16.45
CA HIS A 193 18.02 -27.61 16.10
C HIS A 193 18.88 -27.89 14.86
N VAL A 194 19.88 -28.77 14.99
CA VAL A 194 20.72 -29.24 13.88
C VAL A 194 20.68 -30.77 13.86
N GLY A 195 19.93 -31.35 12.93
CA GLY A 195 19.64 -32.79 12.94
C GLY A 195 18.92 -33.20 14.22
N ASP A 196 19.46 -34.19 14.92
CA ASP A 196 18.93 -34.68 16.20
C ASP A 196 19.41 -33.89 17.43
N ILE A 197 20.28 -32.89 17.23
CA ILE A 197 20.87 -32.12 18.33
C ILE A 197 20.06 -30.84 18.55
N CYS A 198 19.58 -30.67 19.78
CA CYS A 198 18.99 -29.43 20.26
C CYS A 198 20.01 -28.68 21.12
N MET A 199 20.38 -27.47 20.71
CA MET A 199 21.24 -26.58 21.48
C MET A 199 20.40 -25.43 22.02
N SER A 200 20.27 -25.36 23.35
CA SER A 200 19.53 -24.32 24.06
C SER A 200 20.47 -23.36 24.80
N GLY A 201 20.09 -22.09 24.85
CA GLY A 201 20.86 -20.99 25.41
C GLY A 201 21.76 -20.29 24.38
N GLU A 202 21.83 -18.96 24.47
CA GLU A 202 22.54 -18.10 23.51
C GLU A 202 23.99 -18.55 23.25
N GLN A 203 24.74 -18.93 24.29
CA GLN A 203 26.13 -19.38 24.14
C GLN A 203 26.24 -20.69 23.37
N ASN A 204 25.36 -21.66 23.63
CA ASN A 204 25.38 -22.95 22.98
C ASN A 204 24.92 -22.84 21.52
N VAL A 205 23.90 -22.02 21.25
CA VAL A 205 23.46 -21.70 19.88
C VAL A 205 24.60 -21.05 19.08
N MET A 206 25.31 -20.11 19.69
CA MET A 206 26.45 -19.43 19.05
C MET A 206 27.62 -20.38 18.77
N GLU A 207 27.98 -21.25 19.72
CA GLU A 207 29.04 -22.23 19.51
C GLU A 207 28.63 -23.29 18.48
N GLY A 208 27.36 -23.71 18.48
CA GLY A 208 26.78 -24.59 17.46
C GLY A 208 26.86 -24.01 16.05
N PHE A 209 26.48 -22.75 15.87
CA PHE A 209 26.63 -22.05 14.60
C PHE A 209 28.09 -21.94 14.17
N LYS A 210 28.98 -21.61 15.11
CA LYS A 210 30.41 -21.49 14.84
C LYS A 210 31.01 -22.82 14.40
N GLN A 211 30.67 -23.92 15.06
CA GLN A 211 31.13 -25.26 14.68
C GLN A 211 30.55 -25.68 13.33
N HIS A 212 29.26 -25.45 13.08
CA HIS A 212 28.62 -25.76 11.80
C HIS A 212 29.29 -25.04 10.62
N PHE A 213 29.48 -23.73 10.71
CA PHE A 213 30.14 -22.97 9.64
C PHE A 213 31.64 -23.25 9.55
N ARG A 214 32.30 -23.61 10.66
CA ARG A 214 33.68 -24.08 10.65
C ARG A 214 33.80 -25.38 9.87
N ASN A 215 32.90 -26.34 10.09
CA ASN A 215 32.87 -27.61 9.36
C ASN A 215 32.55 -27.41 7.87
N LEU A 216 31.75 -26.40 7.51
CA LEU A 216 31.51 -26.05 6.11
C LEU A 216 32.75 -25.41 5.44
N ALA A 217 33.53 -24.63 6.18
CA ALA A 217 34.71 -23.93 5.65
C ALA A 217 35.97 -24.83 5.63
N THR A 218 36.10 -25.70 6.63
CA THR A 218 37.15 -26.70 6.79
C THR A 218 36.49 -28.02 7.15
N PRO A 219 35.97 -28.77 6.17
CA PRO A 219 35.41 -30.09 6.43
C PRO A 219 36.47 -30.99 7.05
N GLU A 220 36.09 -31.71 8.09
CA GLU A 220 36.96 -32.70 8.73
C GLU A 220 37.32 -33.79 7.71
N GLU A 221 38.52 -34.37 7.81
CA GLU A 221 39.01 -35.36 6.83
C GLU A 221 38.05 -36.54 6.63
N SER A 222 37.28 -36.89 7.67
CA SER A 222 36.21 -37.90 7.62
C SER A 222 35.09 -37.53 6.64
N THR A 223 34.64 -36.27 6.65
CA THR A 223 33.59 -35.76 5.75
C THR A 223 34.10 -35.60 4.32
N VAL A 224 35.40 -35.35 4.14
CA VAL A 224 36.05 -35.32 2.82
C VAL A 224 36.13 -36.74 2.22
N LEU A 225 36.42 -37.74 3.05
CA LEU A 225 36.49 -39.15 2.64
C LEU A 225 35.12 -39.71 2.23
N GLU A 226 34.08 -39.44 3.02
CA GLU A 226 32.70 -39.86 2.71
C GLU A 226 32.18 -39.18 1.43
N ASN A 227 32.42 -37.87 1.26
CA ASN A 227 32.06 -37.17 0.03
C ASN A 227 32.82 -37.73 -1.19
N ARG A 228 34.10 -38.10 -1.03
CA ARG A 228 34.89 -38.70 -2.11
C ARG A 228 34.37 -40.07 -2.52
N GLN A 229 33.95 -40.90 -1.56
CA GLN A 229 33.33 -42.20 -1.83
C GLN A 229 31.98 -42.04 -2.55
N TYR A 230 31.15 -41.09 -2.11
CA TYR A 230 29.89 -40.77 -2.79
C TYR A 230 30.12 -40.28 -4.24
N HIS A 231 31.09 -39.39 -4.45
CA HIS A 231 31.43 -38.93 -5.81
C HIS A 231 31.93 -40.06 -6.71
N GLN A 232 32.72 -41.00 -6.18
CA GLN A 232 33.18 -42.18 -6.93
C GLN A 232 32.02 -43.12 -7.31
N GLN A 233 31.03 -43.30 -6.44
CA GLN A 233 29.83 -44.08 -6.74
C GLN A 233 28.99 -43.42 -7.86
N VAL A 234 28.79 -42.11 -7.78
CA VAL A 234 28.06 -41.35 -8.81
C VAL A 234 28.77 -41.40 -10.15
N GLU A 235 30.11 -41.27 -10.18
CA GLU A 235 30.89 -41.40 -11.43
C GLU A 235 30.78 -42.80 -12.04
N TYR A 236 30.82 -43.85 -11.22
CA TYR A 236 30.62 -45.23 -11.67
C TYR A 236 29.23 -45.45 -12.28
N GLU A 237 28.18 -44.93 -11.64
CA GLU A 237 26.81 -45.02 -12.16
C GLU A 237 26.64 -44.27 -13.50
N ILE A 238 27.26 -43.11 -13.65
CA ILE A 238 27.25 -42.35 -14.92
C ILE A 238 27.90 -43.16 -16.04
N VAL A 239 29.03 -43.82 -15.78
CA VAL A 239 29.71 -44.67 -16.76
C VAL A 239 28.83 -45.86 -17.14
N LEU A 240 28.24 -46.55 -16.16
CA LEU A 240 27.34 -47.67 -16.38
C LEU A 240 26.12 -47.29 -17.24
N ILE A 241 25.47 -46.16 -16.91
CA ILE A 241 24.34 -45.64 -17.70
C ILE A 241 24.79 -45.30 -19.12
N THR A 242 25.97 -44.71 -19.29
CA THR A 242 26.51 -44.35 -20.60
C THR A 242 26.81 -45.58 -21.46
N GLU A 243 27.33 -46.66 -20.87
CA GLU A 243 27.54 -47.95 -21.53
C GLU A 243 26.21 -48.61 -21.90
N MET A 244 25.25 -48.64 -20.97
CA MET A 244 23.90 -49.16 -21.24
C MET A 244 23.15 -48.41 -22.35
N VAL A 245 23.47 -47.13 -22.57
CA VAL A 245 22.92 -46.33 -23.68
C VAL A 245 23.65 -46.63 -24.99
N LYS A 246 24.94 -46.92 -24.96
CA LYS A 246 25.74 -47.29 -26.14
C LYS A 246 25.42 -48.70 -26.65
N ASP A 247 25.12 -49.64 -25.76
CA ASP A 247 24.84 -51.04 -26.12
C ASP A 247 23.40 -51.29 -26.59
N LYS A 248 22.50 -50.30 -26.46
CA LYS A 248 21.16 -50.37 -27.04
C LYS A 248 21.21 -50.05 -28.54
N ASN A 249 21.39 -51.09 -29.35
CA ASN A 249 20.76 -51.17 -30.68
C ASN A 249 19.24 -51.03 -30.48
N ILE A 250 18.71 -49.82 -30.59
CA ILE A 250 17.28 -49.54 -30.56
C ILE A 250 16.71 -50.01 -31.92
N PRO A 251 15.91 -51.09 -32.01
CA PRO A 251 15.20 -51.37 -33.24
C PRO A 251 14.12 -50.30 -33.45
N PRO A 252 13.87 -49.86 -34.69
CA PRO A 252 12.88 -48.83 -34.95
C PRO A 252 11.50 -49.31 -34.51
N ALA A 253 10.79 -48.43 -33.81
CA ALA A 253 9.43 -48.68 -33.36
C ALA A 253 8.51 -48.93 -34.58
N HIS A 254 7.88 -50.10 -34.60
CA HIS A 254 6.70 -50.39 -35.42
C HIS A 254 5.44 -50.24 -34.58
#